data_AF-A0A0Q4ZA64-F1
#
_entry.id   AF-A0A0Q4ZA64-F1
#
_cell.length_a   1.000
_cell.length_b   1.000
_cell.length_c   1.000
_cell.angle_alpha   90.00
_cell.angle_beta   90.00
_cell.angle_gamma   90.00
#
_symmetry.space_group_name_H-M   'P 1'
#
loop_
_entity.id
_entity.type
_entity.pdbx_description
1 polymer ?
#
loop_
_entity_poly.entity_id
_entity_poly.type
_entity_poly.pdbx_seq_one_letter_code
_entity_poly.pdbx_strand_id
1 'polypeptide(L)'
;MSPPDAPRRASLALVPAILAGLILRRTGAVPPAPGTPAEASRAEDWDYERTDAEAGKTAWVMLGLAGAVLATIGAVLALNHVVLGRQRAALPPLTAQQTAAIRPPPPNLQPDPYAEIDARHAEAAGRLSGYAFLDADRTRARIPIDRAMALMAGRPFDVETAAEPREAASP
;
A
#
# COMPACT_ATOMS: atom_id res chain seq x y z
N MET A 1 7.14 24.74 59.50
CA MET A 1 6.64 23.49 60.10
C MET A 1 5.35 23.13 59.37
N SER A 2 5.47 22.40 58.26
CA SER A 2 4.32 22.00 57.42
C SER A 2 3.77 20.67 57.91
N PRO A 3 2.45 20.49 58.02
CA PRO A 3 1.84 19.17 57.89
C PRO A 3 1.57 18.85 56.41
N PRO A 4 1.79 17.61 55.95
CA PRO A 4 1.38 17.15 54.64
C PRO A 4 -0.08 16.70 54.67
N ASP A 5 -0.96 17.37 53.91
CA ASP A 5 -2.28 16.85 53.57
C ASP A 5 -2.35 16.55 52.07
N ALA A 6 -2.33 15.26 51.75
CA ALA A 6 -2.90 14.67 50.55
C ALA A 6 -3.29 13.22 50.90
N PRO A 7 -4.22 12.54 50.18
CA PRO A 7 -5.02 12.97 49.03
C PRO A 7 -6.52 12.59 49.15
N ARG A 8 -7.42 13.26 48.41
CA ARG A 8 -8.66 12.62 47.93
C ARG A 8 -8.91 12.93 46.46
N ARG A 9 -8.21 12.19 45.59
CA ARG A 9 -8.68 11.88 44.25
C ARG A 9 -9.66 10.71 44.38
N ALA A 10 -10.93 10.87 43.99
CA ALA A 10 -11.79 9.78 43.53
C ALA A 10 -13.19 10.28 43.16
N SER A 11 -13.42 10.54 41.86
CA SER A 11 -14.78 10.45 41.28
C SER A 11 -14.76 10.27 39.76
N LEU A 12 -13.76 9.54 39.24
CA LEU A 12 -13.68 9.14 37.83
C LEU A 12 -13.27 7.66 37.68
N ALA A 13 -13.78 6.81 38.57
CA ALA A 13 -13.48 5.38 38.56
C ALA A 13 -14.73 4.48 38.66
N LEU A 14 -15.95 5.03 38.50
CA LEU A 14 -17.17 4.20 38.52
C LEU A 14 -17.44 3.47 37.21
N VAL A 15 -16.99 4.02 36.07
CA VAL A 15 -17.13 3.37 34.76
C VAL A 15 -16.22 2.14 34.57
N PRO A 16 -14.92 2.14 34.97
CA PRO A 16 -14.09 0.94 34.83
C PRO A 16 -14.46 -0.20 35.79
N ALA A 17 -15.03 0.10 36.98
CA ALA A 17 -15.41 -0.92 37.96
C ALA A 17 -16.63 -1.75 37.53
N ILE A 18 -17.61 -1.13 36.88
CA ILE A 18 -18.79 -1.83 36.34
C ILE A 18 -18.40 -2.70 35.13
N LEU A 19 -17.46 -2.23 34.31
CA LEU A 19 -16.93 -3.02 33.18
C LEU A 19 -16.10 -4.23 33.65
N ALA A 20 -15.29 -4.08 34.70
CA ALA A 20 -14.49 -5.17 35.27
C ALA A 20 -15.34 -6.27 35.93
N GLY A 21 -16.41 -5.90 36.65
CA GLY A 21 -17.30 -6.86 37.32
C GLY A 21 -18.13 -7.73 36.36
N LEU A 22 -18.53 -7.18 35.21
CA LEU A 22 -19.33 -7.90 34.20
C LEU A 22 -18.48 -8.87 33.35
N ILE A 23 -17.19 -8.58 33.19
CA ILE A 23 -16.21 -9.46 32.56
C ILE A 23 -15.87 -10.65 33.49
N LEU A 24 -15.79 -10.45 34.80
CA LEU A 24 -15.39 -11.49 35.75
C LEU A 24 -16.50 -12.50 36.08
N ARG A 25 -17.77 -12.10 36.02
CA ARG A 25 -18.92 -13.01 36.25
C ARG A 25 -19.30 -13.83 35.02
N ARG A 26 -19.04 -13.32 33.81
CA ARG A 26 -19.27 -14.06 32.54
C ARG A 26 -18.19 -15.11 32.25
N THR A 27 -17.06 -15.05 32.96
CA THR A 27 -15.88 -15.91 32.77
C THR A 27 -15.78 -17.09 33.76
N GLY A 28 -16.74 -17.26 34.67
CA GLY A 28 -16.83 -18.46 35.52
C GLY A 28 -15.83 -18.58 36.67
N ALA A 29 -15.14 -17.49 37.04
CA ALA A 29 -14.02 -17.51 38.00
C ALA A 29 -14.45 -17.49 39.50
N VAL A 30 -15.48 -18.24 39.91
CA VAL A 30 -15.80 -18.47 41.33
C VAL A 30 -15.57 -19.96 41.65
N PRO A 31 -14.50 -20.32 42.38
CA PRO A 31 -14.18 -21.72 42.66
C PRO A 31 -15.10 -22.30 43.76
N PRO A 32 -15.55 -23.58 43.66
CA PRO A 32 -16.22 -24.28 44.76
C PRO A 32 -15.22 -24.66 45.87
N ALA A 33 -15.72 -24.72 47.12
CA ALA A 33 -14.95 -24.91 48.34
C ALA A 33 -14.10 -26.21 48.35
N PRO A 34 -12.91 -26.23 48.99
CA PRO A 34 -11.98 -27.35 48.89
C PRO A 34 -12.40 -28.52 49.78
N GLY A 35 -12.64 -29.68 49.16
CA GLY A 35 -12.63 -30.98 49.84
C GLY A 35 -11.19 -31.53 49.92
N THR A 36 -10.81 -32.05 51.08
CA THR A 36 -9.47 -32.58 51.42
C THR A 36 -9.01 -33.76 50.55
N PRO A 37 -7.69 -33.89 50.28
CA PRO A 37 -7.16 -34.78 49.24
C PRO A 37 -6.89 -36.20 49.77
N ALA A 38 -7.38 -37.21 49.06
CA ALA A 38 -6.90 -38.58 49.19
C ALA A 38 -5.94 -38.87 48.04
N GLU A 39 -4.66 -38.88 48.39
CA GLU A 39 -3.50 -39.24 47.58
C GLU A 39 -3.63 -40.70 47.10
N ALA A 40 -3.90 -40.87 45.81
CA ALA A 40 -3.79 -42.16 45.14
C ALA A 40 -3.13 -41.91 43.78
N SER A 41 -1.87 -42.34 43.68
CA SER A 41 -1.10 -42.40 42.45
C SER A 41 -1.87 -43.23 41.40
N ARG A 42 -2.53 -42.54 40.47
CA ARG A 42 -3.12 -43.13 39.27
C ARG A 42 -2.30 -42.60 38.11
N ALA A 43 -1.73 -43.50 37.31
CA ALA A 43 -1.14 -43.15 36.03
C ALA A 43 -2.13 -42.25 35.29
N GLU A 44 -1.78 -40.99 35.10
CA GLU A 44 -2.66 -39.99 34.50
C GLU A 44 -2.83 -40.36 33.03
N ASP A 45 -3.96 -41.03 32.77
CA ASP A 45 -4.51 -41.20 31.43
C ASP A 45 -4.82 -39.79 30.93
N TRP A 46 -3.98 -39.28 30.03
CA TRP A 46 -4.14 -37.95 29.44
C TRP A 46 -5.37 -37.97 28.53
N ASP A 47 -6.55 -37.78 29.11
CA ASP A 47 -7.77 -37.56 28.34
C ASP A 47 -7.75 -36.10 27.83
N TYR A 48 -7.71 -35.94 26.50
CA TYR A 48 -7.74 -34.63 25.87
C TYR A 48 -9.20 -34.13 25.79
N GLU A 49 -9.41 -32.86 26.08
CA GLU A 49 -10.71 -32.21 25.94
C GLU A 49 -11.18 -32.30 24.48
N ARG A 50 -12.28 -33.04 24.23
CA ARG A 50 -12.81 -33.27 22.86
C ARG A 50 -13.60 -32.09 22.29
N THR A 51 -13.85 -31.07 23.10
CA THR A 51 -14.65 -29.91 22.71
C THR A 51 -13.79 -28.66 22.82
N ASP A 52 -13.33 -28.18 21.68
CA ASP A 52 -12.67 -26.88 21.57
C ASP A 52 -13.64 -25.73 21.90
N ALA A 53 -13.10 -24.50 21.96
CA ALA A 53 -13.84 -23.27 22.22
C ALA A 53 -15.22 -23.24 21.52
N GLU A 54 -16.27 -22.95 22.30
CA GLU A 54 -17.65 -22.93 21.80
C GLU A 54 -17.80 -21.92 20.65
N ALA A 55 -17.97 -22.44 19.43
CA ALA A 55 -17.95 -21.65 18.20
C ALA A 55 -18.98 -20.51 18.22
N GLY A 56 -20.17 -20.75 18.78
CA GLY A 56 -21.23 -19.74 18.89
C GLY A 56 -20.83 -18.56 19.78
N LYS A 57 -20.27 -18.82 20.96
CA LYS A 57 -19.80 -17.77 21.88
C LYS A 57 -18.62 -17.00 21.30
N THR A 58 -17.70 -17.72 20.66
CA THR A 58 -16.53 -17.14 20.01
C THR A 58 -16.95 -16.22 18.84
N ALA A 59 -17.93 -16.64 18.04
CA ALA A 59 -18.45 -15.83 16.94
C ALA A 59 -19.06 -14.50 17.43
N TRP A 60 -19.82 -14.52 18.53
CA TRP A 60 -20.36 -13.29 19.12
C TRP A 60 -19.28 -12.35 19.65
N VAL A 61 -18.20 -12.90 20.23
CA VAL A 61 -17.05 -12.09 20.67
C VAL A 61 -16.35 -11.44 19.48
N MET A 62 -16.10 -12.21 18.42
CA MET A 62 -15.49 -11.68 17.19
C MET A 62 -16.36 -10.63 16.52
N LEU A 63 -17.68 -10.83 16.50
CA LEU A 63 -18.62 -9.85 15.96
C LEU A 63 -18.64 -8.56 16.79
N GLY A 64 -18.62 -8.68 18.12
CA GLY A 64 -18.51 -7.52 19.02
C GLY A 64 -17.19 -6.76 18.83
N LEU A 65 -16.09 -7.49 18.68
CA LEU A 65 -14.77 -6.89 18.40
C LEU A 65 -14.76 -6.17 17.05
N ALA A 66 -15.28 -6.80 16.00
CA ALA A 66 -15.40 -6.19 14.67
C ALA A 66 -16.28 -4.93 14.73
N GLY A 67 -17.41 -4.99 15.45
CA GLY A 67 -18.29 -3.85 15.68
C GLY A 67 -17.59 -2.70 16.40
N ALA A 68 -16.80 -2.98 17.43
CA ALA A 68 -16.03 -1.97 18.16
C ALA A 68 -14.97 -1.30 17.27
N VAL A 69 -14.28 -2.06 16.42
CA VAL A 69 -13.33 -1.52 15.44
C VAL A 69 -14.04 -0.61 14.45
N LEU A 70 -15.15 -1.06 13.87
CA LEU A 70 -15.94 -0.26 12.93
C LEU A 70 -16.50 1.01 13.58
N ALA A 71 -16.98 0.93 14.82
CA ALA A 71 -17.44 2.09 15.57
C ALA A 71 -16.31 3.11 15.79
N THR A 72 -15.10 2.63 16.08
CA THR A 72 -13.91 3.48 16.27
C THR A 72 -13.53 4.19 14.97
N ILE A 73 -13.49 3.46 13.85
CA ILE A 73 -13.23 4.03 12.52
C ILE A 73 -14.30 5.08 12.19
N GLY A 74 -15.58 4.74 12.38
CA GLY A 74 -16.69 5.65 12.16
C GLY A 74 -16.59 6.93 13.00
N ALA A 75 -16.21 6.82 14.28
CA ALA A 75 -16.03 7.96 15.16
C ALA A 75 -14.88 8.88 14.69
N VAL A 76 -13.75 8.31 14.27
CA VAL A 76 -12.61 9.08 13.73
C VAL A 76 -13.01 9.80 12.44
N LEU A 77 -13.68 9.11 11.52
CA LEU A 77 -14.16 9.71 10.26
C LEU A 77 -15.18 10.82 10.51
N ALA A 78 -16.13 10.60 11.42
CA ALA A 78 -17.14 11.59 11.79
C ALA A 78 -16.50 12.83 12.43
N LEU A 79 -15.55 12.64 13.36
CA LEU A 79 -14.81 13.73 13.99
C LEU A 79 -14.03 14.54 12.94
N ASN A 80 -13.29 13.87 12.07
CA ASN A 80 -12.55 14.52 11.00
C ASN A 80 -13.48 15.33 10.08
N HIS A 81 -14.62 14.76 9.69
CA HIS A 81 -15.60 15.45 8.85
C HIS A 81 -16.15 16.71 9.52
N VAL A 82 -16.51 16.64 10.80
CA VAL A 82 -17.04 17.78 11.55
C VAL A 82 -15.98 18.87 11.74
N VAL A 83 -14.75 18.48 12.12
CA VAL A 83 -13.65 19.42 12.35
C VAL A 83 -13.23 20.11 11.05
N LEU A 84 -12.98 19.36 9.98
CA LEU A 84 -12.60 19.93 8.68
C LEU A 84 -13.74 20.77 8.08
N GLY A 85 -14.99 20.33 8.22
CA GLY A 85 -16.15 21.11 7.78
C GLY A 85 -16.24 22.46 8.47
N ARG A 86 -16.08 22.49 9.80
CA ARG A 86 -16.05 23.74 10.57
C ARG A 86 -14.86 24.61 10.24
N GLN A 87 -13.67 24.04 10.08
CA GLN A 87 -12.48 24.78 9.68
C GLN A 87 -12.70 25.43 8.31
N ARG A 88 -13.14 24.67 7.29
CA ARG A 88 -13.42 25.22 5.95
C ARG A 88 -14.47 26.33 5.98
N ALA A 89 -15.52 26.19 6.80
CA ALA A 89 -16.55 27.22 6.96
C ALA A 89 -16.04 28.49 7.68
N ALA A 90 -15.01 28.36 8.51
CA ALA A 90 -14.36 29.47 9.19
C ALA A 90 -13.29 30.18 8.33
N LEU A 91 -12.85 29.57 7.23
CA LEU A 91 -11.93 30.22 6.30
C LEU A 91 -12.71 31.21 5.41
N PRO A 92 -12.14 32.41 5.14
CA PRO A 92 -12.68 33.29 4.12
C PRO A 92 -12.63 32.61 2.74
N PRO A 93 -13.55 32.92 1.83
CA PRO A 93 -13.52 32.39 0.47
C PRO A 93 -12.21 32.80 -0.21
N LEU A 94 -11.64 31.88 -1.00
CA LEU A 94 -10.44 32.15 -1.79
C LEU A 94 -10.69 33.33 -2.74
N THR A 95 -9.73 34.25 -2.80
CA THR A 95 -9.78 35.37 -3.75
C THR A 95 -9.51 34.90 -5.17
N ALA A 96 -10.00 35.63 -6.17
CA ALA A 96 -9.77 35.30 -7.59
C ALA A 96 -8.27 35.19 -7.92
N GLN A 97 -7.43 35.99 -7.25
CA GLN A 97 -5.97 35.97 -7.37
C GLN A 97 -5.35 34.69 -6.79
N GLN A 98 -5.91 34.10 -5.73
CA GLN A 98 -5.42 32.87 -5.13
C GLN A 98 -5.81 31.62 -5.94
N THR A 99 -6.89 31.70 -6.72
CA THR A 99 -7.33 30.63 -7.63
C THR A 99 -6.85 30.81 -9.06
N ALA A 100 -6.17 31.92 -9.37
CA ALA A 100 -5.69 32.19 -10.71
C ALA A 100 -4.61 31.17 -11.09
N ALA A 101 -4.81 30.51 -12.23
CA ALA A 101 -3.76 29.72 -12.86
C ALA A 101 -2.67 30.66 -13.37
N ILE A 102 -1.66 30.91 -12.55
CA ILE A 102 -0.48 31.69 -12.95
C ILE A 102 0.39 30.79 -13.81
N ARG A 103 0.34 30.99 -15.13
CA ARG A 103 1.37 30.48 -16.02
C ARG A 103 2.52 31.48 -16.00
N PRO A 104 3.72 31.12 -15.51
CA PRO A 104 4.84 32.04 -15.50
C PRO A 104 5.15 32.53 -16.92
N PRO A 105 5.69 33.76 -17.05
CA PRO A 105 6.12 34.25 -18.36
C PRO A 105 7.20 33.32 -18.92
N PRO A 106 7.29 33.16 -20.25
CA PRO A 106 8.33 32.34 -20.86
C PRO A 106 9.74 32.84 -20.47
N PRO A 107 10.75 31.96 -20.39
CA PRO A 107 10.75 30.56 -20.83
C PRO A 107 10.12 29.60 -19.81
N ASN A 108 9.12 28.85 -20.24
CA ASN A 108 8.53 27.79 -19.42
C ASN A 108 9.43 26.54 -19.45
N LEU A 109 9.36 25.73 -18.40
CA LEU A 109 9.95 24.40 -18.44
C LEU A 109 9.32 23.58 -19.56
N GLN A 110 10.13 22.72 -20.17
CA GLN A 110 9.69 21.80 -21.20
C GLN A 110 8.50 20.97 -20.69
N PRO A 111 7.37 20.94 -21.44
CA PRO A 111 6.10 20.42 -20.94
C PRO A 111 6.10 18.90 -20.78
N ASP A 112 6.86 18.18 -21.60
CA ASP A 112 6.98 16.72 -21.55
C ASP A 112 8.40 16.29 -21.97
N PRO A 113 9.34 16.17 -21.01
CA PRO A 113 10.71 15.81 -21.31
C PRO A 113 10.84 14.35 -21.79
N TYR A 114 9.96 13.45 -21.38
CA TYR A 114 10.07 12.03 -21.72
C TYR A 114 9.61 11.74 -23.14
N ALA A 115 8.49 12.32 -23.57
CA ALA A 115 8.04 12.19 -24.95
C ALA A 115 9.07 12.72 -25.96
N GLU A 116 9.79 13.80 -25.60
CA GLU A 116 10.84 14.34 -26.45
C GLU A 116 12.08 13.43 -26.50
N ILE A 117 12.49 12.84 -25.37
CA ILE A 117 13.59 11.85 -25.35
C ILE A 117 13.24 10.65 -26.23
N ASP A 118 12.02 10.13 -26.12
CA ASP A 118 11.57 8.98 -26.91
C ASP A 118 11.55 9.30 -28.41
N ALA A 119 11.04 10.48 -28.79
CA ALA A 119 11.06 10.94 -30.17
C ALA A 119 12.49 11.05 -30.72
N ARG A 120 13.43 11.56 -29.92
CA ARG A 120 14.85 11.68 -30.29
C ARG A 120 15.53 10.32 -30.41
N HIS A 121 15.20 9.39 -29.53
CA HIS A 121 15.69 8.02 -29.60
C HIS A 121 15.18 7.31 -30.86
N ALA A 122 13.89 7.46 -31.19
CA ALA A 122 13.32 6.90 -32.41
C ALA A 122 13.97 7.48 -33.68
N GLU A 123 14.20 8.80 -33.72
CA GLU A 123 14.90 9.47 -34.82
C GLU A 123 16.35 8.96 -34.97
N ALA A 124 17.07 8.77 -33.86
CA ALA A 124 18.42 8.23 -33.87
C ALA A 124 18.45 6.77 -34.35
N ALA A 125 17.54 5.93 -33.84
CA ALA A 125 17.42 4.54 -34.23
C ALA A 125 17.16 4.39 -35.74
N GLY A 126 16.22 5.18 -36.29
CA GLY A 126 15.92 5.17 -37.73
C GLY A 126 17.10 5.58 -38.62
N ARG A 127 17.94 6.51 -38.15
CA ARG A 127 19.17 6.90 -38.88
C ARG A 127 20.25 5.81 -38.84
N LEU A 128 20.34 5.04 -37.76
CA LEU A 128 21.37 4.03 -37.56
C LEU A 128 21.05 2.67 -38.19
N SER A 129 19.77 2.31 -38.31
CA SER A 129 19.34 1.00 -38.80
C SER A 129 19.05 0.94 -40.30
N GLY A 130 18.99 2.10 -40.99
CA GLY A 130 18.53 2.19 -42.37
C GLY A 130 19.62 2.53 -43.39
N TYR A 131 19.47 1.93 -44.58
CA TYR A 131 20.18 2.37 -45.78
C TYR A 131 19.58 3.67 -46.32
N ALA A 132 20.41 4.60 -46.78
CA ALA A 132 19.94 5.80 -47.46
C ALA A 132 21.05 6.42 -48.32
N PHE A 133 20.69 7.12 -49.39
CA PHE A 133 21.62 8.03 -50.05
C PHE A 133 21.69 9.36 -49.30
N LEU A 134 22.89 9.92 -49.19
CA LEU A 134 23.16 11.17 -48.47
C LEU A 134 23.16 12.39 -49.40
N ASP A 135 23.25 12.16 -50.70
CA ASP A 135 23.23 13.18 -51.75
C ASP A 135 22.17 12.85 -52.81
N ALA A 136 21.75 13.88 -53.55
CA ALA A 136 20.78 13.73 -54.63
C ALA A 136 21.34 12.90 -55.80
N ASP A 137 22.65 13.05 -56.05
CA ASP A 137 23.37 12.36 -57.12
C ASP A 137 23.70 10.89 -56.81
N ARG A 138 23.33 10.41 -55.60
CA ARG A 138 23.51 9.03 -55.11
C ARG A 138 24.95 8.53 -55.12
N THR A 139 25.92 9.41 -54.95
CA THR A 139 27.35 9.07 -54.90
C THR A 139 27.80 8.63 -53.51
N ARG A 140 27.04 9.00 -52.46
CA ARG A 140 27.31 8.63 -51.07
C ARG A 140 26.13 7.93 -50.45
N ALA A 141 26.35 6.71 -49.96
CA ALA A 141 25.34 5.92 -49.26
C ALA A 141 25.72 5.73 -47.79
N ARG A 142 24.71 5.77 -46.92
CA ARG A 142 24.75 5.28 -45.55
C ARG A 142 24.31 3.83 -45.54
N ILE A 143 25.03 3.01 -44.77
CA ILE A 143 24.66 1.63 -44.44
C ILE A 143 24.28 1.56 -42.95
N PRO A 144 23.48 0.56 -42.52
CA PRO A 144 23.20 0.32 -41.11
C PRO A 144 24.48 0.14 -40.31
N ILE A 145 24.48 0.64 -39.07
CA ILE A 145 25.70 0.66 -38.24
C ILE A 145 26.22 -0.75 -37.95
N ASP A 146 25.34 -1.72 -37.70
CA ASP A 146 25.74 -3.12 -37.48
C ASP A 146 26.43 -3.71 -38.70
N ARG A 147 26.00 -3.28 -39.90
CA ARG A 147 26.63 -3.69 -41.15
C ARG A 147 27.99 -3.03 -41.32
N ALA A 148 28.11 -1.74 -41.03
CA ALA A 148 29.40 -1.05 -41.03
C ALA A 148 30.41 -1.74 -40.10
N MET A 149 29.98 -2.09 -38.89
CA MET A 149 30.80 -2.81 -37.92
C MET A 149 31.22 -4.20 -38.42
N ALA A 150 30.32 -4.94 -39.06
CA ALA A 150 30.64 -6.24 -39.64
C ALA A 150 31.72 -6.13 -40.73
N LEU A 151 31.64 -5.12 -41.60
CA LEU A 151 32.63 -4.89 -42.66
C LEU A 151 33.99 -4.52 -42.08
N MET A 152 34.01 -3.65 -41.06
CA MET A 152 35.25 -3.29 -40.36
C MET A 152 35.91 -4.51 -39.69
N ALA A 153 35.11 -5.49 -39.27
CA ALA A 153 35.59 -6.76 -38.74
C ALA A 153 35.97 -7.78 -39.84
N GLY A 154 35.97 -7.40 -41.12
CA GLY A 154 36.36 -8.25 -42.25
C GLY A 154 35.27 -9.21 -42.75
N ARG A 155 34.01 -9.05 -42.33
CA ARG A 155 32.90 -9.86 -42.86
C ARG A 155 32.39 -9.30 -44.19
N PRO A 156 32.18 -10.13 -45.24
CA PRO A 156 31.78 -9.68 -46.56
C PRO A 156 30.32 -9.18 -46.62
N PHE A 157 29.97 -8.53 -47.73
CA PHE A 157 28.63 -8.02 -48.01
C PHE A 157 27.61 -9.12 -48.40
N ASP A 158 27.51 -10.24 -47.69
CA ASP A 158 26.48 -11.23 -48.02
C ASP A 158 25.09 -10.70 -47.67
N VAL A 159 24.14 -10.86 -48.60
CA VAL A 159 22.73 -10.51 -48.38
C VAL A 159 22.21 -11.52 -47.37
N GLU A 160 21.99 -11.10 -46.13
CA GLU A 160 21.10 -11.85 -45.26
C GLU A 160 19.71 -11.66 -45.86
N THR A 161 19.34 -12.58 -46.76
CA THR A 161 17.98 -12.72 -47.26
C THR A 161 17.08 -12.55 -46.05
N ALA A 162 16.26 -11.51 -46.07
CA ALA A 162 15.31 -11.17 -45.02
C ALA A 162 14.78 -12.49 -44.47
N ALA A 163 15.17 -12.81 -43.23
CA ALA A 163 14.75 -14.02 -42.58
C ALA A 163 13.23 -14.08 -42.75
N GLU A 164 12.75 -15.05 -43.53
CA GLU A 164 11.32 -15.32 -43.59
C GLU A 164 10.82 -15.36 -42.15
N PRO A 165 9.67 -14.74 -41.84
CA PRO A 165 9.05 -14.93 -40.55
C PRO A 165 8.93 -16.45 -40.39
N ARG A 166 9.70 -17.01 -39.44
CA ARG A 166 9.61 -18.42 -39.07
C ARG A 166 8.17 -18.65 -38.67
N GLU A 167 7.40 -19.15 -39.63
CA GLU A 167 6.04 -19.63 -39.46
C GLU A 167 6.08 -20.55 -38.25
N ALA A 168 5.33 -20.16 -37.23
CA ALA A 168 5.18 -20.90 -36.01
C ALA A 168 4.66 -22.30 -36.39
N ALA A 169 5.57 -23.27 -36.44
CA ALA A 169 5.23 -24.67 -36.50
C ALA A 169 4.43 -25.01 -35.23
N SER A 170 3.11 -25.03 -35.39
CA SER A 170 2.19 -25.64 -34.44
C SER A 170 2.30 -27.16 -34.55
N PRO A 171 2.35 -27.84 -33.41
CA PRO A 171 1.45 -28.97 -33.16
C PRO A 171 0.25 -28.53 -32.31
#